data_AF-A0A9J7YUR7-F1
#
_entry.id   AF-A0A9J7YUR7-F1
#
_cell.length_a   1.000
_cell.length_b   1.000
_cell.length_c   1.000
_cell.angle_alpha   90.00
_cell.angle_beta   90.00
_cell.angle_gamma   90.00
#
_symmetry.space_group_name_H-M   'P 1'
#
loop_
_entity.id
_entity.type
_entity.pdbx_description
1 polymer ?
#
loop_
_entity_poly.entity_id
_entity_poly.type
_entity_poly.pdbx_seq_one_letter_code
_entity_poly.pdbx_strand_id
1 'polypeptide(L)'
;MSLHFTSLHFLSLGHFIKVILDSLMIVIRLWLIEERMKHLNTSVVLVLLLCSPWPSAGTTFLTHLGTLCIEDCQPDSGEYKCKTIDKDGKCQTMYCSPQENIDSWGRQCSTDCGKLGEDYYWCKTDTFSWGYCGLVMEDKNHYGSKTGALCYDRCDQKNEVYHWCHTADGWDYCSPSENVDYMNKNCKEDNPCGKQDEDYYWCWLKEGSWGYCGLVEPKMLLHRSKYHYVCTDECQYHESGDYYWCHTAKDWDYCSPDVKVTYKDNPCRSNHYCGLHGSSYNWCWTSESEYDYCGPIESAECTYITSQHRNRRAPENRILICIREDKHNKRKTIFTAEPTTVDITDN
;
A
#
# COMPACT_ATOMS: atom_id res chain seq x y z
N MET A 1 4.23 85.55 -18.70
CA MET A 1 4.32 84.97 -17.35
C MET A 1 4.08 83.48 -17.47
N SER A 2 4.89 82.69 -16.78
CA SER A 2 5.36 81.35 -17.13
C SER A 2 4.33 80.21 -17.25
N LEU A 3 4.73 79.25 -18.08
CA LEU A 3 4.25 77.87 -18.22
C LEU A 3 4.31 77.09 -16.90
N HIS A 4 3.32 76.21 -16.70
CA HIS A 4 3.48 74.97 -15.93
C HIS A 4 3.11 73.78 -16.82
N PHE A 5 4.11 72.93 -17.06
CA PHE A 5 4.00 71.54 -17.54
C PHE A 5 4.54 70.63 -16.43
N THR A 6 4.39 69.30 -16.62
CA THR A 6 4.79 68.14 -15.78
C THR A 6 3.64 67.60 -14.91
N SER A 7 3.39 66.29 -14.78
CA SER A 7 4.15 65.08 -15.12
C SER A 7 3.17 63.90 -15.21
N LEU A 8 3.17 63.12 -16.31
CA LEU A 8 2.36 61.89 -16.42
C LEU A 8 3.02 60.88 -17.37
N HIS A 9 4.28 60.52 -17.13
CA HIS A 9 4.96 59.43 -17.87
C HIS A 9 6.12 58.84 -17.06
N PHE A 10 5.85 57.96 -16.08
CA PHE A 10 6.89 57.12 -15.46
C PHE A 10 6.45 55.69 -15.07
N LEU A 11 5.20 55.29 -15.29
CA LEU A 11 4.68 53.99 -14.81
C LEU A 11 4.72 52.83 -15.83
N SER A 12 5.17 53.04 -17.07
CA SER A 12 5.11 52.01 -18.13
C SER A 12 6.38 51.16 -18.29
N LEU A 13 7.57 51.71 -18.04
CA LEU A 13 8.83 51.03 -18.37
C LEU A 13 9.19 49.90 -17.41
N GLY A 14 8.94 50.07 -16.11
CA GLY A 14 9.30 49.08 -15.08
C GLY A 14 8.46 47.80 -15.15
N HIS A 15 7.20 47.91 -15.55
CA HIS A 15 6.32 46.75 -15.74
C HIS A 15 6.74 45.93 -16.97
N PHE A 16 7.13 46.62 -18.05
CA PHE A 16 7.56 45.97 -19.28
C PHE A 16 8.89 45.19 -19.10
N ILE A 17 9.85 45.77 -18.36
CA ILE A 17 11.12 45.10 -18.05
C ILE A 17 10.91 43.87 -17.17
N LYS A 18 9.98 43.93 -16.21
CA LYS A 18 9.65 42.79 -15.35
C LYS A 18 9.04 41.62 -16.14
N VAL A 19 8.10 41.89 -17.04
CA VAL A 19 7.48 40.86 -17.89
C VAL A 19 8.50 40.19 -18.82
N ILE A 20 9.47 40.96 -19.34
CA ILE A 20 10.54 40.41 -20.17
C ILE A 20 11.49 39.53 -19.36
N LEU A 21 11.90 39.95 -18.15
CA LEU A 21 12.78 39.17 -17.28
C LEU A 21 12.11 37.88 -16.78
N ASP A 22 10.83 37.94 -16.44
CA ASP A 22 10.04 36.76 -16.02
C ASP A 22 9.89 35.76 -17.18
N SER A 23 9.67 36.25 -18.40
CA SER A 23 9.60 35.41 -19.60
C SER A 23 10.96 34.76 -19.93
N LEU A 24 12.07 35.50 -19.80
CA LEU A 24 13.41 34.98 -20.03
C LEU A 24 13.78 33.89 -19.01
N MET A 25 13.39 34.07 -17.75
CA MET A 25 13.59 33.08 -16.68
C MET A 25 12.80 31.78 -16.93
N ILE A 26 11.61 31.86 -17.51
CA ILE A 26 10.81 30.67 -17.89
C ILE A 26 11.48 29.92 -19.03
N VAL A 27 11.98 30.64 -20.05
CA VAL A 27 12.69 30.02 -21.18
C VAL A 27 13.98 29.34 -20.73
N ILE A 28 14.75 29.95 -19.84
CA ILE A 28 15.97 29.33 -19.26
C ILE A 28 15.61 28.09 -18.43
N ARG A 29 14.51 28.12 -17.65
CA ARG A 29 14.04 26.95 -16.90
C ARG A 29 13.58 25.82 -17.82
N LEU A 30 12.87 26.13 -18.90
CA LEU A 30 12.43 25.13 -19.88
C LEU A 30 13.62 24.52 -20.64
N TRP A 31 14.62 25.32 -20.99
CA TRP A 31 15.85 24.85 -21.63
C TRP A 31 16.69 23.95 -20.70
N LEU A 32 16.80 24.29 -19.41
CA LEU A 32 17.43 23.44 -18.40
C LEU A 32 16.65 22.14 -18.11
N ILE A 33 15.33 22.14 -18.27
CA ILE A 33 14.48 20.94 -18.17
C ILE A 33 14.67 20.05 -19.41
N GLU A 34 14.79 20.64 -20.60
CA GLU A 34 15.03 19.91 -21.85
C GLU A 34 16.43 19.27 -21.88
N GLU A 35 17.47 19.95 -21.39
CA GLU A 35 18.80 19.35 -21.19
C GLU A 35 18.79 18.25 -20.12
N ARG A 36 18.01 18.40 -19.03
CA ARG A 36 17.83 17.33 -18.02
C ARG A 36 17.06 16.12 -18.54
N MET A 37 16.10 16.30 -19.44
CA MET A 37 15.35 15.19 -20.05
C MET A 37 16.16 14.41 -21.08
N LYS A 38 17.12 15.05 -21.78
CA LYS A 38 18.05 14.34 -22.69
C LYS A 38 19.07 13.48 -21.94
N HIS A 39 19.29 13.74 -20.65
CA HIS A 39 20.13 12.95 -19.75
C HIS A 39 19.36 11.94 -18.88
N LEU A 40 18.04 11.80 -19.06
CA LEU A 40 17.27 10.73 -18.42
C LEU A 40 17.63 9.40 -19.10
N ASN A 41 18.69 8.81 -18.54
CA ASN A 41 19.46 7.66 -18.98
C ASN A 41 18.65 6.60 -19.75
N THR A 42 19.02 6.37 -21.00
CA THR A 42 18.70 5.15 -21.79
C THR A 42 19.04 3.86 -21.03
N SER A 43 19.88 3.92 -19.98
CA SER A 43 20.12 2.82 -19.04
C SER A 43 18.92 2.46 -18.14
N VAL A 44 18.07 3.41 -17.73
CA VAL A 44 16.93 3.14 -16.81
C VAL A 44 15.86 2.29 -17.50
N VAL A 45 15.64 2.53 -18.79
CA VAL A 45 14.69 1.76 -19.62
C VAL A 45 15.20 0.34 -19.89
N LEU A 46 16.52 0.16 -20.06
CA LEU A 46 17.12 -1.18 -20.18
C LEU A 46 17.10 -1.97 -18.87
N VAL A 47 17.20 -1.30 -17.71
CA VAL A 47 17.17 -1.93 -16.38
C VAL A 47 15.77 -2.48 -16.03
N LEU A 48 14.70 -1.80 -16.46
CA LEU A 48 13.32 -2.29 -16.30
C LEU A 48 13.03 -3.58 -17.09
N LEU A 49 13.79 -3.87 -18.15
CA LEU A 49 13.66 -5.08 -18.96
C LEU A 49 14.42 -6.29 -18.39
N LEU A 50 15.39 -6.09 -17.48
CA LEU A 50 16.27 -7.14 -16.96
C LEU A 50 15.78 -7.81 -15.65
N CYS A 51 14.78 -7.23 -14.96
CA CYS A 51 14.24 -7.77 -13.69
C CYS A 51 12.85 -8.44 -13.86
N SER A 52 12.61 -9.25 -14.91
CA SER A 52 11.33 -10.01 -15.03
C SER A 52 11.47 -11.53 -15.22
N PRO A 53 11.15 -12.27 -14.14
CA PRO A 53 10.16 -13.32 -14.16
C PRO A 53 8.95 -12.87 -13.32
N TRP A 54 7.75 -13.02 -13.86
CA TRP A 54 6.52 -12.61 -13.18
C TRP A 54 6.24 -13.50 -11.97
N PRO A 55 5.80 -12.92 -10.83
CA PRO A 55 5.37 -13.71 -9.69
C PRO A 55 4.12 -14.53 -10.01
N SER A 56 4.00 -15.69 -9.38
CA SER A 56 2.82 -16.54 -9.36
C SER A 56 1.60 -15.76 -8.85
N ALA A 57 0.45 -16.00 -9.48
CA ALA A 57 -0.78 -15.30 -9.13
C ALA A 57 -1.16 -15.58 -7.67
N GLY A 58 -1.31 -14.52 -6.87
CA GLY A 58 -1.86 -14.58 -5.51
C GLY A 58 -0.84 -14.44 -4.37
N THR A 59 0.43 -14.81 -4.56
CA THR A 59 1.41 -14.81 -3.45
C THR A 59 2.37 -13.64 -3.52
N THR A 60 2.49 -12.92 -2.41
CA THR A 60 3.43 -11.82 -2.23
C THR A 60 4.50 -12.20 -1.23
N PHE A 61 5.74 -11.96 -1.61
CA PHE A 61 6.88 -12.17 -0.76
C PHE A 61 7.40 -10.81 -0.26
N LEU A 62 7.61 -10.69 1.04
CA LEU A 62 8.39 -9.64 1.65
C LEU A 62 9.75 -10.23 2.00
N THR A 63 10.80 -9.46 1.81
CA THR A 63 12.15 -9.88 2.17
C THR A 63 12.33 -9.90 3.68
N HIS A 64 13.47 -10.43 4.13
CA HIS A 64 13.91 -10.31 5.51
C HIS A 64 14.08 -8.87 5.99
N LEU A 65 14.09 -7.84 5.14
CA LEU A 65 14.03 -6.43 5.58
C LEU A 65 12.63 -5.83 5.49
N GLY A 66 11.61 -6.62 5.17
CA GLY A 66 10.24 -6.15 4.93
C GLY A 66 10.09 -5.37 3.62
N THR A 67 11.00 -5.54 2.67
CA THR A 67 10.87 -4.92 1.35
C THR A 67 10.08 -5.82 0.43
N LEU A 68 9.18 -5.25 -0.37
CA LEU A 68 8.36 -6.01 -1.31
C LEU A 68 9.20 -6.65 -2.41
N CYS A 69 9.04 -7.95 -2.61
CA CYS A 69 9.61 -8.66 -3.76
C CYS A 69 8.86 -8.30 -5.05
N ILE A 70 9.62 -8.12 -6.13
CA ILE A 70 9.08 -7.84 -7.48
C ILE A 70 8.75 -9.14 -8.23
N GLU A 71 9.43 -10.22 -7.86
CA GLU A 71 9.31 -11.57 -8.39
C GLU A 71 9.01 -12.56 -7.24
N ASP A 72 8.66 -13.80 -7.57
CA ASP A 72 8.48 -14.84 -6.56
C ASP A 72 9.77 -15.08 -5.76
N CYS A 73 9.62 -15.56 -4.54
CA CYS A 73 10.75 -16.02 -3.76
C CYS A 73 11.28 -17.35 -4.32
N GLN A 74 12.45 -17.31 -4.96
CA GLN A 74 13.01 -18.45 -5.69
C GLN A 74 14.33 -18.90 -5.06
N PRO A 75 14.67 -20.20 -5.17
CA PRO A 75 15.96 -20.69 -4.71
C PRO A 75 17.08 -20.17 -5.62
N ASP A 76 18.05 -19.49 -5.01
CA ASP A 76 19.30 -19.01 -5.60
C ASP A 76 20.48 -19.45 -4.72
N SER A 77 21.27 -20.38 -5.26
CA SER A 77 22.52 -20.86 -4.64
C SER A 77 22.34 -21.44 -3.24
N GLY A 78 21.21 -22.11 -2.98
CA GLY A 78 20.90 -22.77 -1.70
C GLY A 78 20.11 -21.92 -0.72
N GLU A 79 19.80 -20.66 -1.07
CA GLU A 79 18.97 -19.75 -0.28
C GLU A 79 17.81 -19.23 -1.12
N TYR A 80 16.70 -18.92 -0.49
CA TYR A 80 15.54 -18.30 -1.11
C TYR A 80 15.71 -16.79 -1.16
N LYS A 81 15.66 -16.25 -2.37
CA LYS A 81 15.90 -14.83 -2.67
C LYS A 81 14.88 -14.31 -3.67
N CYS A 82 14.70 -13.00 -3.64
CA CYS A 82 13.91 -12.27 -4.62
C CYS A 82 14.59 -10.92 -4.92
N LYS A 83 14.27 -10.34 -6.08
CA LYS A 83 14.65 -8.96 -6.39
C LYS A 83 13.71 -7.94 -5.77
N THR A 84 14.28 -6.82 -5.34
CA THR A 84 13.58 -5.61 -4.90
C THR A 84 14.18 -4.37 -5.54
N ILE A 85 13.50 -3.24 -5.45
CA ILE A 85 14.02 -1.92 -5.86
C ILE A 85 14.37 -1.13 -4.59
N ASP A 86 15.58 -0.59 -4.52
CA ASP A 86 16.00 0.28 -3.42
C ASP A 86 15.44 1.73 -3.59
N LYS A 87 15.71 2.59 -2.61
CA LYS A 87 15.23 3.99 -2.60
C LYS A 87 15.79 4.84 -3.75
N ASP A 88 16.88 4.40 -4.38
CA ASP A 88 17.52 5.06 -5.51
C ASP A 88 17.11 4.44 -6.86
N GLY A 89 16.18 3.47 -6.85
CA GLY A 89 15.66 2.82 -8.05
C GLY A 89 16.52 1.65 -8.56
N LYS A 90 17.50 1.16 -7.80
CA LYS A 90 18.36 0.04 -8.21
C LYS A 90 17.78 -1.31 -7.81
N CYS A 91 17.91 -2.28 -8.70
CA CYS A 91 17.51 -3.67 -8.47
C CYS A 91 18.54 -4.34 -7.55
N GLN A 92 18.10 -4.86 -6.40
CA GLN A 92 18.92 -5.59 -5.43
C GLN A 92 18.30 -6.95 -5.14
N THR A 93 19.12 -7.93 -4.81
CA THR A 93 18.65 -9.28 -4.43
C THR A 93 18.70 -9.44 -2.92
N MET A 94 17.64 -9.97 -2.33
CA MET A 94 17.50 -10.08 -0.88
C MET A 94 16.88 -11.41 -0.47
N TYR A 95 17.16 -11.86 0.76
CA TYR A 95 16.53 -13.06 1.32
C TYR A 95 15.03 -12.88 1.48
N CYS A 96 14.29 -13.92 1.16
CA CYS A 96 12.85 -14.04 1.37
C CYS A 96 12.52 -15.48 1.79
N SER A 97 11.27 -15.74 2.13
CA SER A 97 10.80 -17.08 2.45
C SER A 97 9.94 -17.64 1.33
N PRO A 98 10.07 -18.92 0.97
CA PRO A 98 9.23 -19.54 -0.05
C PRO A 98 7.79 -19.78 0.42
N GLN A 99 7.58 -19.91 1.74
CA GLN A 99 6.31 -20.13 2.40
C GLN A 99 6.32 -19.49 3.79
N GLU A 100 5.14 -19.34 4.39
CA GLU A 100 5.01 -18.85 5.76
C GLU A 100 5.80 -19.75 6.73
N ASN A 101 6.49 -19.13 7.70
CA ASN A 101 7.27 -19.82 8.74
C ASN A 101 8.35 -20.81 8.23
N ILE A 102 8.84 -20.58 7.01
CA ILE A 102 10.07 -21.18 6.49
C ILE A 102 11.14 -20.10 6.44
N ASP A 103 12.39 -20.40 6.80
CA ASP A 103 13.49 -19.45 6.68
C ASP A 103 14.04 -19.38 5.23
N SER A 104 14.97 -18.46 4.99
CA SER A 104 15.60 -18.27 3.68
C SER A 104 16.47 -19.44 3.24
N TRP A 105 16.68 -20.46 4.08
CA TRP A 105 17.38 -21.69 3.73
C TRP A 105 16.40 -22.86 3.47
N GLY A 106 15.09 -22.61 3.54
CA GLY A 106 14.07 -23.65 3.38
C GLY A 106 13.86 -24.48 4.66
N ARG A 107 14.34 -24.03 5.82
CA ARG A 107 14.20 -24.73 7.10
C ARG A 107 12.94 -24.26 7.82
N GLN A 108 12.26 -25.19 8.49
CA GLN A 108 11.10 -24.86 9.32
C GLN A 108 11.51 -23.97 10.50
N CYS A 109 10.79 -22.86 10.67
CA CYS A 109 10.92 -22.04 11.85
C CYS A 109 10.20 -22.69 13.05
N SER A 110 10.89 -22.74 14.20
CA SER A 110 10.35 -23.13 15.51
C SER A 110 9.65 -21.97 16.24
N THR A 111 9.90 -20.74 15.81
CA THR A 111 9.19 -19.52 16.23
C THR A 111 8.63 -18.83 15.00
N ASP A 112 7.63 -17.97 15.17
CA ASP A 112 7.12 -17.21 14.03
C ASP A 112 8.22 -16.36 13.37
N CYS A 113 8.12 -16.21 12.04
CA CYS A 113 8.92 -15.24 11.32
C CYS A 113 8.56 -13.82 11.74
N GLY A 114 9.49 -13.09 12.34
CA GLY A 114 9.22 -11.76 12.86
C GLY A 114 10.49 -10.98 13.16
N LYS A 115 10.32 -9.69 13.49
CA LYS A 115 11.47 -8.83 13.82
C LYS A 115 12.04 -9.08 15.22
N LEU A 116 11.21 -9.52 16.18
CA LEU A 116 11.63 -9.99 17.51
C LEU A 116 12.69 -9.09 18.22
N GLY A 117 12.56 -7.76 18.07
CA GLY A 117 13.48 -6.76 18.63
C GLY A 117 14.56 -6.22 17.68
N GLU A 118 14.66 -6.77 16.46
CA GLU A 118 15.60 -6.39 15.41
C GLU A 118 14.92 -5.52 14.33
N ASP A 119 15.70 -5.01 13.36
CA ASP A 119 15.18 -4.28 12.20
C ASP A 119 14.92 -5.18 10.97
N TYR A 120 15.32 -6.46 11.04
CA TYR A 120 15.09 -7.51 10.05
C TYR A 120 14.23 -8.65 10.62
N TYR A 121 13.58 -9.39 9.73
CA TYR A 121 12.78 -10.57 10.02
C TYR A 121 13.68 -11.81 10.10
N TRP A 122 13.50 -12.56 11.17
CA TRP A 122 14.20 -13.80 11.44
C TRP A 122 13.32 -14.74 12.27
N CYS A 123 13.74 -15.99 12.37
CA CYS A 123 13.11 -16.98 13.22
C CYS A 123 14.17 -17.92 13.80
N LYS A 124 13.84 -18.60 14.89
CA LYS A 124 14.65 -19.73 15.38
C LYS A 124 14.34 -20.95 14.55
N THR A 125 15.35 -21.65 14.05
CA THR A 125 15.16 -22.92 13.33
C THR A 125 15.36 -24.13 14.23
N ASP A 126 16.09 -23.97 15.32
CA ASP A 126 16.21 -24.93 16.41
C ASP A 126 16.58 -24.19 17.74
N THR A 127 17.00 -24.93 18.77
CA THR A 127 17.37 -24.36 20.08
C THR A 127 18.54 -23.38 20.04
N PHE A 128 19.47 -23.53 19.09
CA PHE A 128 20.72 -22.77 19.01
C PHE A 128 20.96 -22.09 17.65
N SER A 129 20.06 -22.28 16.69
CA SER A 129 20.16 -21.77 15.32
C SER A 129 19.02 -20.81 15.00
N TRP A 130 19.33 -19.85 14.14
CA TRP A 130 18.38 -18.91 13.57
C TRP A 130 18.53 -18.84 12.05
N GLY A 131 17.52 -18.29 11.40
CA GLY A 131 17.51 -18.03 9.98
C GLY A 131 16.80 -16.71 9.69
N TYR A 132 17.25 -16.00 8.66
CA TYR A 132 16.48 -14.91 8.09
C TYR A 132 15.22 -15.47 7.47
N CYS A 133 14.11 -14.75 7.56
CA CYS A 133 12.87 -15.17 6.94
C CYS A 133 12.18 -13.94 6.36
N GLY A 134 11.44 -14.12 5.29
CA GLY A 134 10.53 -13.15 4.73
C GLY A 134 9.08 -13.45 5.14
N LEU A 135 8.22 -12.45 5.07
CA LEU A 135 6.78 -12.73 5.17
C LEU A 135 6.25 -13.19 3.83
N VAL A 136 5.39 -14.20 3.86
CA VAL A 136 4.66 -14.67 2.69
C VAL A 136 3.20 -14.32 2.90
N MET A 137 2.70 -13.42 2.07
CA MET A 137 1.31 -12.98 2.09
C MET A 137 0.62 -13.59 0.89
N GLU A 138 -0.24 -14.56 1.11
CA GLU A 138 -1.01 -15.19 0.04
C GLU A 138 -2.19 -14.34 -0.43
N ASP A 139 -2.33 -13.11 0.09
CA ASP A 139 -3.47 -12.28 -0.27
C ASP A 139 -3.20 -10.78 -0.25
N LYS A 140 -3.01 -10.25 -1.44
CA LYS A 140 -2.97 -8.81 -1.71
C LYS A 140 -4.34 -8.25 -2.04
N ASN A 141 -5.40 -9.04 -2.00
CA ASN A 141 -6.69 -8.56 -2.45
C ASN A 141 -7.63 -8.29 -1.27
N HIS A 142 -8.35 -7.18 -1.35
CA HIS A 142 -9.66 -7.04 -0.77
C HIS A 142 -10.65 -7.81 -1.64
N TYR A 143 -11.33 -8.77 -1.03
CA TYR A 143 -12.47 -9.42 -1.66
C TYR A 143 -13.71 -8.68 -1.23
N GLY A 144 -14.50 -8.26 -2.20
CA GLY A 144 -15.91 -8.00 -2.01
C GLY A 144 -16.66 -9.32 -2.08
N SER A 145 -17.70 -9.43 -1.28
CA SER A 145 -18.73 -10.44 -1.47
C SER A 145 -19.64 -10.10 -2.65
N LYS A 146 -20.57 -10.99 -2.99
CA LYS A 146 -21.57 -10.76 -4.03
C LYS A 146 -22.48 -9.58 -3.73
N THR A 147 -22.67 -9.18 -2.48
CA THR A 147 -23.44 -7.98 -2.13
C THR A 147 -22.59 -6.70 -2.17
N GLY A 148 -21.27 -6.84 -2.34
CA GLY A 148 -20.31 -5.76 -2.23
C GLY A 148 -19.83 -5.51 -0.81
N ALA A 149 -20.34 -6.25 0.18
CA ALA A 149 -19.80 -6.19 1.53
C ALA A 149 -18.37 -6.71 1.54
N LEU A 150 -17.48 -6.03 2.25
CA LEU A 150 -16.07 -6.40 2.32
C LEU A 150 -15.89 -7.73 3.09
N CYS A 151 -15.10 -8.63 2.52
CA CYS A 151 -14.64 -9.84 3.18
C CYS A 151 -13.54 -9.50 4.18
N TYR A 152 -13.66 -9.99 5.42
CA TYR A 152 -12.58 -9.85 6.41
C TYR A 152 -11.67 -11.08 6.54
N ASP A 153 -12.05 -12.19 5.93
CA ASP A 153 -11.19 -13.34 5.75
C ASP A 153 -11.04 -13.69 4.26
N ARG A 154 -10.19 -14.68 3.98
CA ARG A 154 -9.89 -15.09 2.61
C ARG A 154 -11.14 -15.61 1.92
N CYS A 155 -11.22 -15.29 0.63
CA CYS A 155 -12.21 -15.89 -0.24
C CYS A 155 -11.80 -17.33 -0.59
N ASP A 156 -12.35 -18.31 0.14
CA ASP A 156 -11.92 -19.71 0.04
C ASP A 156 -13.12 -20.67 0.15
N GLN A 157 -12.91 -21.92 -0.20
CA GLN A 157 -13.91 -22.98 -0.20
C GLN A 157 -14.20 -23.51 1.21
N LYS A 158 -13.20 -23.59 2.11
CA LYS A 158 -13.38 -24.07 3.51
C LYS A 158 -14.18 -25.40 3.61
N ASN A 159 -13.90 -26.34 2.68
CA ASN A 159 -14.59 -27.62 2.47
C ASN A 159 -15.95 -27.56 1.72
N GLU A 160 -16.30 -26.43 1.16
CA GLU A 160 -17.45 -26.27 0.26
C GLU A 160 -17.05 -26.38 -1.21
N VAL A 161 -18.03 -26.48 -2.09
CA VAL A 161 -17.81 -26.43 -3.56
C VAL A 161 -17.71 -24.99 -4.09
N TYR A 162 -18.07 -24.00 -3.28
CA TYR A 162 -18.09 -22.59 -3.61
C TYR A 162 -17.16 -21.79 -2.71
N HIS A 163 -16.69 -20.64 -3.18
CA HIS A 163 -15.87 -19.71 -2.43
C HIS A 163 -16.75 -18.73 -1.65
N TRP A 164 -16.40 -18.51 -0.40
CA TRP A 164 -17.13 -17.62 0.49
C TRP A 164 -16.21 -17.02 1.54
N CYS A 165 -16.65 -15.89 2.08
CA CYS A 165 -15.95 -15.14 3.10
C CYS A 165 -16.94 -14.68 4.17
N HIS A 166 -16.41 -14.20 5.29
CA HIS A 166 -17.19 -13.51 6.30
C HIS A 166 -17.15 -11.99 6.07
N THR A 167 -18.27 -11.35 6.38
CA THR A 167 -18.54 -9.92 6.27
C THR A 167 -19.20 -9.43 7.57
N ALA A 168 -19.36 -8.12 7.73
CA ALA A 168 -20.04 -7.55 8.90
C ALA A 168 -21.45 -8.10 9.13
N ASP A 169 -22.13 -8.52 8.05
CA ASP A 169 -23.50 -9.04 8.08
C ASP A 169 -23.59 -10.58 8.16
N GLY A 170 -22.44 -11.27 8.28
CA GLY A 170 -22.40 -12.73 8.40
C GLY A 170 -21.41 -13.36 7.41
N TRP A 171 -21.84 -14.37 6.66
CA TRP A 171 -21.05 -14.95 5.57
C TRP A 171 -21.71 -14.62 4.23
N ASP A 172 -20.91 -14.46 3.18
CA ASP A 172 -21.42 -14.23 1.83
C ASP A 172 -20.47 -14.83 0.76
N TYR A 173 -21.00 -15.02 -0.45
CA TYR A 173 -20.20 -15.54 -1.57
C TYR A 173 -19.20 -14.51 -2.04
N CYS A 174 -18.02 -14.96 -2.47
CA CYS A 174 -16.97 -14.09 -2.99
C CYS A 174 -16.29 -14.79 -4.18
N SER A 175 -15.46 -14.06 -4.93
CA SER A 175 -14.68 -14.64 -6.03
C SER A 175 -13.21 -14.77 -5.66
N PRO A 176 -12.56 -15.92 -5.89
CA PRO A 176 -11.15 -16.11 -5.55
C PRO A 176 -10.18 -15.35 -6.47
N SER A 177 -10.67 -14.82 -7.60
CA SER A 177 -9.87 -14.02 -8.54
C SER A 177 -10.75 -13.04 -9.33
N GLU A 178 -10.12 -12.11 -10.04
CA GLU A 178 -10.82 -11.15 -10.88
C GLU A 178 -11.62 -11.86 -12.00
N ASN A 179 -12.86 -11.42 -12.24
CA ASN A 179 -13.71 -11.90 -13.33
C ASN A 179 -13.98 -13.42 -13.38
N VAL A 180 -14.00 -14.05 -12.22
CA VAL A 180 -14.63 -15.37 -12.03
C VAL A 180 -15.82 -15.26 -11.09
N ASP A 181 -16.73 -16.23 -11.16
CA ASP A 181 -17.81 -16.37 -10.20
C ASP A 181 -17.34 -17.06 -8.89
N TYR A 182 -18.25 -17.16 -7.92
CA TYR A 182 -18.05 -17.84 -6.66
C TYR A 182 -17.72 -19.34 -6.77
N MET A 183 -17.99 -19.96 -7.92
CA MET A 183 -17.64 -21.34 -8.24
C MET A 183 -16.32 -21.43 -9.04
N ASN A 184 -15.57 -20.33 -9.14
CA ASN A 184 -14.33 -20.20 -9.92
C ASN A 184 -14.53 -20.44 -11.43
N LYS A 185 -15.70 -20.10 -11.95
CA LYS A 185 -16.01 -20.15 -13.39
C LYS A 185 -15.80 -18.79 -14.03
N ASN A 186 -15.23 -18.79 -15.23
CA ASN A 186 -14.90 -17.55 -15.93
C ASN A 186 -16.15 -16.81 -16.40
N CYS A 187 -16.23 -15.52 -16.04
CA CYS A 187 -17.14 -14.57 -16.65
C CYS A 187 -16.77 -14.34 -18.13
N LYS A 188 -17.74 -13.93 -18.94
CA LYS A 188 -17.46 -13.46 -20.29
C LYS A 188 -16.80 -12.08 -20.28
N GLU A 189 -15.97 -11.81 -21.28
CA GLU A 189 -15.28 -10.52 -21.41
C GLU A 189 -16.24 -9.35 -21.69
N ASP A 190 -17.33 -9.60 -22.41
CA ASP A 190 -18.41 -8.62 -22.67
C ASP A 190 -19.43 -8.52 -21.54
N ASN A 191 -19.30 -9.36 -20.51
CA ASN A 191 -20.12 -9.32 -19.30
C ASN A 191 -19.25 -9.65 -18.08
N PRO A 192 -18.32 -8.75 -17.70
CA PRO A 192 -17.43 -8.95 -16.56
C PRO A 192 -18.21 -8.88 -15.25
N CYS A 193 -17.54 -9.23 -14.14
CA CYS A 193 -18.13 -9.10 -12.82
C CYS A 193 -18.54 -7.65 -12.53
N GLY A 194 -19.82 -7.43 -12.21
CA GLY A 194 -20.35 -6.10 -11.94
C GLY A 194 -21.79 -6.13 -11.43
N LYS A 195 -22.29 -4.98 -10.96
CA LYS A 195 -23.68 -4.85 -10.46
C LYS A 195 -24.73 -4.85 -11.56
N GLN A 196 -24.43 -4.33 -12.75
CA GLN A 196 -25.34 -4.34 -13.91
C GLN A 196 -26.79 -3.92 -13.56
N ASP A 197 -26.94 -2.82 -12.81
CA ASP A 197 -28.21 -2.27 -12.29
C ASP A 197 -28.92 -3.10 -11.19
N GLU A 198 -28.26 -4.10 -10.61
CA GLU A 198 -28.72 -4.89 -9.47
C GLU A 198 -27.98 -4.52 -8.17
N ASP A 199 -28.51 -4.99 -7.03
CA ASP A 199 -27.87 -4.77 -5.72
C ASP A 199 -26.68 -5.71 -5.46
N TYR A 200 -26.50 -6.74 -6.29
CA TYR A 200 -25.45 -7.75 -6.18
C TYR A 200 -24.57 -7.82 -7.45
N TYR A 201 -23.36 -8.32 -7.27
CA TYR A 201 -22.37 -8.56 -8.31
C TYR A 201 -22.56 -9.93 -8.93
N TRP A 202 -22.56 -9.97 -10.26
CA TRP A 202 -22.81 -11.15 -11.05
C TRP A 202 -22.25 -10.98 -12.46
N CYS A 203 -22.16 -12.10 -13.18
CA CYS A 203 -21.68 -12.12 -14.56
C CYS A 203 -22.27 -13.29 -15.35
N TRP A 204 -22.31 -13.15 -16.67
CA TRP A 204 -22.66 -14.22 -17.59
C TRP A 204 -21.43 -15.08 -17.83
N LEU A 205 -21.54 -16.37 -17.51
CA LEU A 205 -20.46 -17.33 -17.61
C LEU A 205 -20.21 -17.74 -19.07
N LYS A 206 -18.96 -18.06 -19.40
CA LYS A 206 -18.60 -18.63 -20.71
C LYS A 206 -19.35 -19.92 -21.02
N GLU A 207 -19.72 -20.69 -19.98
CA GLU A 207 -20.47 -21.95 -20.06
C GLU A 207 -21.98 -21.77 -20.31
N GLY A 208 -22.50 -20.55 -20.35
CA GLY A 208 -23.91 -20.29 -20.69
C GLY A 208 -24.88 -20.32 -19.51
N SER A 209 -24.53 -19.67 -18.41
CA SER A 209 -25.42 -19.43 -17.26
C SER A 209 -24.99 -18.16 -16.52
N TRP A 210 -25.78 -17.69 -15.57
CA TRP A 210 -25.41 -16.60 -14.66
C TRP A 210 -24.69 -17.13 -13.43
N GLY A 211 -23.68 -16.40 -12.93
CA GLY A 211 -22.98 -16.69 -11.68
C GLY A 211 -22.81 -15.44 -10.83
N TYR A 212 -22.93 -15.56 -9.50
CA TYR A 212 -22.57 -14.50 -8.56
C TYR A 212 -21.07 -14.33 -8.50
N CYS A 213 -20.60 -13.10 -8.39
CA CYS A 213 -19.17 -12.83 -8.28
C CYS A 213 -18.91 -11.80 -7.20
N GLY A 214 -17.72 -11.78 -6.65
CA GLY A 214 -17.21 -10.72 -5.77
C GLY A 214 -16.22 -9.85 -6.51
N LEU A 215 -16.08 -8.58 -6.12
CA LEU A 215 -14.96 -7.77 -6.58
C LEU A 215 -13.66 -8.27 -5.94
N VAL A 216 -12.58 -8.23 -6.71
CA VAL A 216 -11.25 -8.55 -6.22
C VAL A 216 -10.39 -7.35 -6.54
N GLU A 217 -10.01 -6.60 -5.50
CA GLU A 217 -9.25 -5.36 -5.65
C GLU A 217 -7.97 -5.44 -4.82
N PRO A 218 -6.83 -4.95 -5.31
CA PRO A 218 -5.59 -4.96 -4.54
C PRO A 218 -5.69 -4.06 -3.30
N LYS A 219 -5.05 -4.48 -2.21
CA LYS A 219 -4.90 -3.70 -0.97
C LYS A 219 -4.11 -2.43 -1.25
N MET A 220 -4.72 -1.30 -0.95
CA MET A 220 -4.12 0.02 -1.16
C MET A 220 -2.99 0.28 -0.15
N LEU A 221 -3.21 -0.15 1.10
CA LEU A 221 -2.29 -0.02 2.22
C LEU A 221 -2.26 -1.35 2.99
N LEU A 222 -1.13 -1.67 3.63
CA LEU A 222 -1.00 -2.83 4.50
C LEU A 222 -1.02 -2.38 5.94
N HIS A 223 -2.18 -2.55 6.59
CA HIS A 223 -2.28 -2.37 8.02
C HIS A 223 -1.56 -3.51 8.74
N ARG A 224 -0.77 -3.15 9.74
CA ARG A 224 -0.16 -4.10 10.67
C ARG A 224 -0.83 -3.96 12.03
N SER A 225 -0.78 -5.04 12.80
CA SER A 225 -1.22 -5.02 14.18
C SER A 225 -0.12 -4.53 15.15
N LYS A 226 -0.46 -4.41 16.43
CA LYS A 226 0.50 -4.12 17.51
C LYS A 226 1.60 -5.17 17.60
N TYR A 227 1.32 -6.45 17.31
CA TYR A 227 2.34 -7.48 17.24
C TYR A 227 2.93 -7.66 15.84
N HIS A 228 2.73 -6.66 14.97
CA HIS A 228 3.30 -6.59 13.63
C HIS A 228 2.74 -7.64 12.64
N TYR A 229 1.63 -8.30 13.01
CA TYR A 229 0.91 -9.19 12.10
C TYR A 229 0.23 -8.40 11.00
N VAL A 230 0.15 -8.95 9.79
CA VAL A 230 -0.60 -8.33 8.69
C VAL A 230 -2.08 -8.42 9.01
N CYS A 231 -2.80 -7.31 8.87
CA CYS A 231 -4.25 -7.31 8.87
C CYS A 231 -4.78 -8.00 7.60
N THR A 232 -5.56 -9.06 7.76
CA THR A 232 -6.22 -9.74 6.64
C THR A 232 -7.38 -8.92 6.09
N ASP A 233 -7.93 -8.03 6.90
CA ASP A 233 -9.01 -7.11 6.60
C ASP A 233 -8.64 -5.65 6.88
N GLU A 234 -9.63 -4.77 6.75
CA GLU A 234 -9.47 -3.36 7.12
C GLU A 234 -9.30 -3.17 8.62
N CYS A 235 -8.66 -2.07 8.99
CA CYS A 235 -8.55 -1.68 10.38
C CYS A 235 -9.88 -1.03 10.84
N GLN A 236 -10.72 -1.81 11.53
CA GLN A 236 -12.10 -1.45 11.85
C GLN A 236 -12.22 -0.88 13.25
N TYR A 237 -13.10 0.13 13.42
CA TYR A 237 -13.43 0.67 14.73
C TYR A 237 -14.45 -0.22 15.45
N HIS A 238 -14.17 -0.51 16.73
CA HIS A 238 -15.05 -1.26 17.62
C HIS A 238 -15.64 -0.34 18.68
N GLU A 239 -16.89 0.08 18.46
CA GLU A 239 -17.58 1.09 19.29
C GLU A 239 -17.62 0.73 20.78
N SER A 240 -17.93 -0.52 21.12
CA SER A 240 -18.06 -0.93 22.53
C SER A 240 -16.72 -0.95 23.28
N GLY A 241 -15.60 -1.11 22.57
CA GLY A 241 -14.28 -1.19 23.14
C GLY A 241 -13.48 0.11 23.03
N ASP A 242 -13.95 1.03 22.18
CA ASP A 242 -13.25 2.26 21.80
C ASP A 242 -11.81 2.00 21.34
N TYR A 243 -11.69 1.15 20.33
CA TYR A 243 -10.41 0.82 19.70
C TYR A 243 -10.58 0.34 18.26
N TYR A 244 -9.49 0.37 17.51
CA TYR A 244 -9.35 -0.17 16.19
C TYR A 244 -8.68 -1.55 16.23
N TRP A 245 -9.18 -2.46 15.39
CA TRP A 245 -8.73 -3.84 15.35
C TRP A 245 -8.88 -4.42 13.94
N CYS A 246 -8.17 -5.52 13.70
CA CYS A 246 -8.23 -6.26 12.45
C CYS A 246 -8.03 -7.75 12.72
N HIS A 247 -8.49 -8.59 11.80
CA HIS A 247 -8.13 -10.00 11.76
C HIS A 247 -6.70 -10.18 11.24
N THR A 248 -6.07 -11.25 11.69
CA THR A 248 -4.70 -11.65 11.39
C THR A 248 -4.69 -13.15 11.13
N ALA A 249 -3.56 -13.69 10.67
CA ALA A 249 -3.41 -15.15 10.51
C ALA A 249 -3.62 -15.95 11.81
N LYS A 250 -3.52 -15.31 12.99
CA LYS A 250 -3.66 -15.98 14.29
C LYS A 250 -5.07 -15.92 14.87
N ASP A 251 -5.65 -14.73 14.86
CA ASP A 251 -6.98 -14.40 15.38
C ASP A 251 -7.23 -12.93 15.01
N TRP A 252 -7.57 -12.07 15.96
CA TRP A 252 -7.61 -10.62 15.80
C TRP A 252 -6.53 -9.92 16.63
N ASP A 253 -6.17 -8.70 16.26
CA ASP A 253 -5.26 -7.86 17.04
C ASP A 253 -5.52 -6.37 16.78
N TYR A 254 -4.93 -5.49 17.61
CA TYR A 254 -5.09 -4.04 17.50
C TYR A 254 -4.31 -3.48 16.33
N CYS A 255 -4.91 -2.59 15.55
CA CYS A 255 -4.29 -1.89 14.44
C CYS A 255 -4.56 -0.38 14.57
N SER A 256 -3.82 0.45 13.83
CA SER A 256 -4.10 1.90 13.78
C SER A 256 -4.82 2.27 12.49
N PRO A 257 -5.83 3.17 12.52
CA PRO A 257 -6.51 3.63 11.33
C PRO A 257 -5.68 4.60 10.47
N ASP A 258 -4.61 5.17 11.03
CA ASP A 258 -3.72 6.11 10.35
C ASP A 258 -2.25 5.98 10.83
N VAL A 259 -1.30 6.38 9.98
CA VAL A 259 0.15 6.24 10.22
C VAL A 259 0.70 7.03 11.42
N LYS A 260 -0.04 8.01 11.96
CA LYS A 260 0.40 8.85 13.10
C LYS A 260 -0.45 8.68 14.36
N VAL A 261 -1.26 7.63 14.43
CA VAL A 261 -2.12 7.41 15.59
C VAL A 261 -1.94 6.01 16.17
N THR A 262 -2.39 5.88 17.40
CA THR A 262 -2.46 4.61 18.14
C THR A 262 -3.67 3.80 17.69
N TYR A 263 -3.81 2.59 18.21
CA TYR A 263 -5.03 1.78 18.01
C TYR A 263 -6.30 2.40 18.60
N LYS A 264 -6.20 3.51 19.35
CA LYS A 264 -7.34 4.28 19.88
C LYS A 264 -7.49 5.64 19.20
N ASP A 265 -6.86 5.82 18.05
CA ASP A 265 -6.81 7.09 17.32
C ASP A 265 -6.14 8.26 18.09
N ASN A 266 -5.49 7.98 19.23
CA ASN A 266 -4.68 8.98 19.92
C ASN A 266 -3.41 9.31 19.10
N PRO A 267 -3.03 10.58 18.94
CA PRO A 267 -1.89 10.97 18.15
C PRO A 267 -0.57 10.51 18.77
N CYS A 268 0.26 9.86 17.95
CA CYS A 268 1.65 9.61 18.25
C CYS A 268 2.45 10.92 18.16
N ARG A 269 3.48 11.06 19.01
CA ARG A 269 4.42 12.18 18.93
C ARG A 269 5.12 12.20 17.58
N SER A 270 5.31 13.41 17.05
CA SER A 270 5.96 13.66 15.75
C SER A 270 7.42 13.21 15.65
N ASN A 271 8.08 12.97 16.78
CA ASN A 271 9.44 12.43 16.85
C ASN A 271 9.49 10.96 17.27
N HIS A 272 8.35 10.29 17.45
CA HIS A 272 8.27 8.89 17.87
C HIS A 272 7.02 8.22 17.27
N TYR A 273 7.05 8.05 15.95
CA TYR A 273 5.98 7.39 15.20
C TYR A 273 5.79 5.93 15.60
N CYS A 274 4.69 5.35 15.17
CA CYS A 274 4.40 3.94 15.43
C CYS A 274 5.53 3.02 14.93
N GLY A 275 6.00 2.13 15.80
CA GLY A 275 7.01 1.14 15.45
C GLY A 275 7.48 0.33 16.66
N LEU A 276 8.41 -0.59 16.43
CA LEU A 276 8.88 -1.52 17.47
C LEU A 276 9.73 -0.84 18.56
N HIS A 277 10.58 0.13 18.19
CA HIS A 277 11.47 0.83 19.13
C HIS A 277 12.23 -0.10 20.08
N GLY A 278 12.73 -1.23 19.57
CA GLY A 278 13.44 -2.25 20.35
C GLY A 278 12.55 -3.14 21.23
N SER A 279 11.23 -3.08 21.07
CA SER A 279 10.25 -3.92 21.76
C SER A 279 9.72 -5.04 20.85
N SER A 280 9.00 -6.01 21.43
CA SER A 280 8.32 -7.09 20.71
C SER A 280 6.94 -6.69 20.16
N TYR A 281 6.52 -5.44 20.37
CA TYR A 281 5.26 -4.87 19.90
C TYR A 281 5.51 -3.45 19.40
N ASN A 282 4.60 -2.99 18.54
CA ASN A 282 4.56 -1.65 18.00
C ASN A 282 3.86 -0.70 18.97
N TRP A 283 4.50 0.44 19.24
CA TRP A 283 3.98 1.45 20.14
C TRP A 283 4.51 2.84 19.77
N CYS A 284 3.89 3.86 20.35
CA CYS A 284 4.37 5.23 20.26
C CYS A 284 4.10 6.01 21.54
N TRP A 285 4.91 7.04 21.81
CA TRP A 285 4.58 8.01 22.86
C TRP A 285 3.40 8.88 22.40
N THR A 286 2.40 9.04 23.26
CA THR A 286 1.27 9.96 23.08
C THR A 286 1.50 11.28 23.83
N SER A 287 2.33 11.26 24.87
CA SER A 287 2.79 12.46 25.61
C SER A 287 4.25 12.31 26.07
N GLU A 288 4.75 13.18 26.95
CA GLU A 288 6.13 13.07 27.47
C GLU A 288 6.35 11.83 28.35
N SER A 289 5.29 11.32 28.97
CA SER A 289 5.36 10.19 29.91
C SER A 289 4.37 9.07 29.64
N GLU A 290 3.54 9.18 28.61
CA GLU A 290 2.51 8.20 28.26
C GLU A 290 2.75 7.65 26.87
N TYR A 291 2.61 6.33 26.74
CA TYR A 291 2.68 5.63 25.48
C TYR A 291 1.41 4.80 25.27
N ASP A 292 1.16 4.44 24.03
CA ASP A 292 0.13 3.46 23.71
C ASP A 292 0.54 2.57 22.54
N TYR A 293 -0.21 1.48 22.36
CA TYR A 293 0.02 0.54 21.26
C TYR A 293 -0.43 1.13 19.93
N CYS A 294 0.14 0.63 18.84
CA CYS A 294 -0.21 1.10 17.51
C CYS A 294 0.08 0.02 16.47
N GLY A 295 -0.57 0.11 15.32
CA GLY A 295 -0.29 -0.72 14.16
C GLY A 295 0.35 0.10 13.04
N PRO A 296 1.58 -0.18 12.59
CA PRO A 296 2.17 0.57 11.48
C PRO A 296 1.41 0.29 10.17
N ILE A 297 1.30 1.30 9.31
CA ILE A 297 0.71 1.15 7.98
C ILE A 297 1.83 1.20 6.95
N GLU A 298 2.01 0.11 6.22
CA GLU A 298 3.02 -0.03 5.18
C GLU A 298 2.42 0.24 3.79
N SER A 299 3.26 0.71 2.88
CA SER A 299 2.88 0.94 1.49
C SER A 299 2.55 -0.36 0.77
N ALA A 300 1.44 -0.37 0.01
CA ALA A 300 1.17 -1.37 -1.03
C ALA A 300 1.02 -0.67 -2.39
N GLU A 301 -0.18 -0.62 -2.98
CA GLU A 301 -0.40 0.20 -4.18
C GLU A 301 -0.30 1.70 -3.89
N CYS A 302 -0.51 2.07 -2.63
CA CYS A 302 -0.48 3.45 -2.19
C CYS A 302 0.61 3.72 -1.16
N THR A 303 1.00 4.98 -1.05
CA THR A 303 1.97 5.49 -0.07
C THR A 303 1.57 6.88 0.39
N TYR A 304 1.68 7.14 1.69
CA TYR A 304 1.53 8.49 2.24
C TYR A 304 2.77 9.33 1.96
N ILE A 305 2.56 10.54 1.44
CA ILE A 305 3.60 11.56 1.28
C ILE A 305 3.22 12.77 2.12
N THR A 306 4.16 13.21 2.97
CA THR A 306 4.03 14.49 3.69
C THR A 306 4.38 15.64 2.74
N SER A 307 3.44 16.56 2.52
CA SER A 307 3.74 17.80 1.80
C SER A 307 4.74 18.63 2.60
N GLN A 308 5.97 18.80 2.10
CA GLN A 308 6.97 19.67 2.72
C GLN A 308 6.62 21.13 2.47
N HIS A 309 5.56 21.65 3.10
CA HIS A 309 5.37 23.09 3.14
C HIS A 309 6.43 23.72 4.04
N ARG A 310 7.24 24.63 3.48
CA ARG A 310 8.28 25.40 4.19
C ARG A 310 7.77 26.33 5.31
N ASN A 311 6.48 26.28 5.65
CA ASN A 311 5.85 27.10 6.69
C ASN A 311 5.41 26.23 7.87
N ARG A 312 6.10 26.41 9.02
CA ARG A 312 5.94 25.68 10.29
C ARG A 312 4.58 25.88 11.02
N ARG A 313 3.52 26.30 10.33
CA ARG A 313 2.22 26.66 10.95
C ARG A 313 0.98 26.08 10.27
N ALA A 314 1.13 25.33 9.18
CA ALA A 314 0.00 24.62 8.57
C ALA A 314 -0.08 23.19 9.15
N PRO A 315 -1.29 22.63 9.35
CA PRO A 315 -1.43 21.20 9.61
C PRO A 315 -0.75 20.41 8.48
N GLU A 316 -0.08 19.31 8.82
CA GLU A 316 0.57 18.45 7.83
C GLU A 316 -0.50 17.79 6.95
N ASN A 317 -0.81 18.41 5.81
CA ASN A 317 -1.62 17.78 4.78
C ASN A 317 -0.81 16.63 4.19
N ARG A 318 -1.21 15.40 4.55
CA ARG A 318 -0.68 14.16 4.03
C ARG A 318 -1.46 13.82 2.76
N ILE A 319 -0.73 13.45 1.72
CA ILE A 319 -1.30 13.11 0.43
C ILE A 319 -1.11 11.61 0.23
N LEU A 320 -2.19 10.87 -0.03
CA LEU A 320 -2.10 9.46 -0.39
C LEU A 320 -1.89 9.38 -1.90
N ILE A 321 -0.75 8.85 -2.33
CA ILE A 321 -0.46 8.60 -3.74
C ILE A 321 -0.57 7.11 -4.00
N CYS A 322 -1.48 6.73 -4.90
CA CYS A 322 -1.69 5.37 -5.35
C CYS A 322 -1.21 5.20 -6.78
N ILE A 323 -0.59 4.08 -7.05
CA ILE A 323 -0.02 3.75 -8.35
C ILE A 323 -0.62 2.43 -8.80
N ARG A 324 -1.45 2.49 -9.86
CA ARG A 324 -1.98 1.30 -10.51
C ARG A 324 -1.30 1.10 -11.85
N GLU A 325 -0.70 -0.07 -12.04
CA GLU A 325 -0.06 -0.45 -13.29
C GLU A 325 -0.93 -1.45 -14.05
N ASP A 326 -1.51 -0.99 -15.16
CA ASP A 326 -2.11 -1.86 -16.15
C ASP A 326 -0.98 -2.52 -16.97
N LYS A 327 -0.64 -3.73 -16.55
CA LYS A 327 0.44 -4.53 -17.15
C LYS A 327 0.17 -4.89 -18.60
N HIS A 328 -1.10 -5.05 -18.99
CA HIS A 328 -1.47 -5.44 -20.35
C HIS A 328 -1.25 -4.29 -21.33
N ASN A 329 -1.64 -3.08 -20.93
CA ASN A 329 -1.51 -1.88 -21.76
C ASN A 329 -0.22 -1.08 -21.49
N LYS A 330 0.62 -1.54 -20.56
CA LYS A 330 1.84 -0.85 -20.08
C LYS A 330 1.55 0.58 -19.65
N ARG A 331 0.40 0.80 -19.02
CA ARG A 331 -0.03 2.12 -18.54
C ARG A 331 0.10 2.20 -17.04
N LYS A 332 0.67 3.30 -16.57
CA LYS A 332 0.76 3.63 -15.16
C LYS A 332 -0.20 4.76 -14.86
N THR A 333 -1.16 4.50 -13.99
CA THR A 333 -2.13 5.50 -13.53
C THR A 333 -1.78 5.88 -12.10
N ILE A 334 -1.67 7.18 -11.85
CA ILE A 334 -1.38 7.73 -10.53
C ILE A 334 -2.64 8.40 -10.02
N PHE A 335 -3.14 7.96 -8.88
CA PHE A 335 -4.24 8.59 -8.16
C PHE A 335 -3.68 9.32 -6.95
N THR A 336 -4.22 10.49 -6.69
CA THR A 336 -3.86 11.31 -5.54
C THR A 336 -5.12 11.57 -4.77
N ALA A 337 -5.19 11.08 -3.53
CA ALA A 337 -6.28 11.39 -2.62
C ALA A 337 -5.77 12.39 -1.56
N GLU A 338 -6.48 13.51 -1.43
CA GLU A 338 -6.30 14.44 -0.33
C GLU A 338 -7.32 14.08 0.76
N PRO A 339 -6.92 14.00 2.04
CA PRO A 339 -7.86 13.76 3.12
C PRO A 339 -8.88 14.91 3.16
N THR A 340 -10.16 14.55 3.25
CA THR A 340 -11.28 15.49 3.30
C THR A 340 -11.11 16.42 4.50
N THR A 341 -10.98 17.73 4.28
CA THR A 341 -10.84 18.73 5.36
C THR A 341 -12.18 19.16 5.95
N VAL A 342 -13.17 18.27 6.01
CA VAL A 342 -14.53 18.64 6.43
C VAL A 342 -14.85 17.97 7.75
N ASP A 343 -14.76 18.74 8.83
CA ASP A 343 -15.61 18.56 10.00
C ASP A 343 -17.06 18.60 9.49
N ILE A 344 -17.65 17.43 9.28
CA ILE A 344 -19.10 17.31 9.14
C ILE A 344 -19.64 17.46 10.56
N THR A 345 -19.79 18.70 11.01
CA THR A 345 -20.76 19.00 12.05
C THR A 345 -22.14 18.76 11.45
N ASP A 346 -22.65 17.54 11.62
CA ASP A 346 -24.07 17.28 11.41
C ASP A 346 -24.88 18.06 12.47
N ASN A 347 -25.86 18.81 11.95
CA ASN A 347 -26.87 19.67 12.57
C ASN A 347 -27.21 19.48 14.06
#